data_AF-A0A060CHW6-F1
#
_entry.id   AF-A0A060CHW6-F1
#
_cell.length_a   1.000
_cell.length_b   1.000
_cell.length_c   1.000
_cell.angle_alpha   90.00
_cell.angle_beta   90.00
_cell.angle_gamma   90.00
#
_symmetry.space_group_name_H-M   'P 1'
#
loop_
_entity.id
_entity.type
_entity.pdbx_description
1 polymer ?
#
loop_
_entity_poly.entity_id
_entity_poly.type
_entity_poly.pdbx_seq_one_letter_code
_entity_poly.pdbx_strand_id
1 'polypeptide(L)'
;MTAQARVRLDPAFRIAPVNRRIFGSFVEHMGRCVYTGIYEPGHPSADAHGFRRDVATLVRELGPTLLRYPGGNFVSNYRWETASGRSTSGPRVSTTRGARSRPTRSAPMSSSPGASG
;
A
#
# COMPACT_ATOMS: atom_id res chain seq x y z
N MET A 1 -33.40 -4.95 -23.96
CA MET A 1 -34.12 -5.76 -22.96
C MET A 1 -33.76 -5.24 -21.59
N THR A 2 -34.75 -4.82 -20.80
CA THR A 2 -34.57 -4.41 -19.41
C THR A 2 -35.03 -5.54 -18.50
N ALA A 3 -34.22 -5.91 -17.52
CA ALA A 3 -34.58 -6.91 -16.52
C ALA A 3 -35.36 -6.25 -15.37
N GLN A 4 -36.38 -6.94 -14.87
CA GLN A 4 -37.15 -6.54 -13.71
C GLN A 4 -36.55 -7.16 -12.44
N ALA A 5 -36.35 -6.34 -11.39
CA ALA A 5 -35.85 -6.78 -10.08
C ALA A 5 -36.83 -6.36 -8.98
N ARG A 6 -36.98 -7.21 -7.94
CA ARG A 6 -37.83 -6.92 -6.77
C ARG A 6 -37.00 -6.98 -5.49
N VAL A 7 -37.15 -5.96 -4.64
CA VAL A 7 -36.53 -5.87 -3.31
C VAL A 7 -37.64 -5.75 -2.26
N ARG A 8 -37.49 -6.42 -1.11
CA ARG A 8 -38.36 -6.26 0.07
C ARG A 8 -37.51 -5.84 1.26
N LEU A 9 -38.00 -4.89 2.05
CA LEU A 9 -37.34 -4.37 3.24
C LEU A 9 -38.27 -4.53 4.43
N ASP A 10 -37.82 -5.24 5.46
CA ASP A 10 -38.54 -5.45 6.72
C ASP A 10 -37.63 -5.06 7.91
N PRO A 11 -37.93 -3.98 8.65
CA PRO A 11 -37.12 -3.53 9.78
C PRO A 11 -37.02 -4.52 10.96
N ALA A 12 -37.94 -5.49 11.05
CA ALA A 12 -37.92 -6.55 12.06
C ALA A 12 -36.94 -7.68 11.68
N PHE A 13 -36.68 -7.87 10.38
CA PHE A 13 -35.78 -8.90 9.88
C PHE A 13 -34.32 -8.41 9.88
N ARG A 14 -33.68 -8.44 11.05
CA ARG A 14 -32.29 -7.96 11.25
C ARG A 14 -31.29 -9.11 11.22
N ILE A 15 -30.15 -8.91 10.54
CA ILE A 15 -29.03 -9.87 10.51
C ILE A 15 -28.11 -9.66 11.72
N ALA A 16 -27.42 -8.52 11.78
CA ALA A 16 -26.48 -8.17 12.85
C ALA A 16 -26.19 -6.66 12.86
N PRO A 17 -25.67 -6.09 13.98
CA PRO A 17 -25.14 -4.74 13.99
C PRO A 17 -23.97 -4.57 13.00
N VAL A 18 -23.93 -3.42 12.32
CA VAL A 18 -22.82 -3.10 11.40
C VAL A 18 -21.59 -2.67 12.21
N ASN A 19 -20.50 -3.44 12.13
CA ASN A 19 -19.24 -3.04 12.75
C ASN A 19 -18.62 -1.89 11.96
N ARG A 20 -18.47 -0.72 12.59
CA ARG A 20 -17.92 0.48 11.95
C ARG A 20 -16.55 0.27 11.30
N ARG A 21 -15.73 -0.68 11.78
CA ARG A 21 -14.39 -0.98 11.24
C ARG A 21 -14.37 -1.51 9.80
N ILE A 22 -15.53 -1.92 9.25
CA ILE A 22 -15.62 -2.28 7.82
C ILE A 22 -15.44 -1.06 6.91
N PHE A 23 -15.68 0.15 7.43
CA PHE A 23 -15.44 1.42 6.75
C PHE A 23 -14.00 1.92 6.98
N GLY A 24 -13.04 0.99 7.07
CA GLY A 24 -11.62 1.29 7.17
C GLY A 24 -10.99 1.65 5.83
N SER A 25 -9.78 2.20 5.88
CA SER A 25 -8.96 2.52 4.71
C SER A 25 -7.50 2.07 4.92
N PHE A 26 -6.66 2.29 3.92
CA PHE A 26 -5.31 1.74 3.85
C PHE A 26 -4.30 2.75 3.29
N VAL A 27 -3.14 2.88 3.95
CA VAL A 27 -2.02 3.72 3.54
C VAL A 27 -0.76 2.87 3.43
N GLU A 28 -0.08 2.96 2.29
CA GLU A 28 1.17 2.26 1.99
C GLU A 28 2.21 3.25 1.48
N HIS A 29 3.49 2.97 1.75
CA HIS A 29 4.61 3.65 1.08
C HIS A 29 4.72 3.17 -0.38
N MET A 30 3.70 3.47 -1.18
CA MET A 30 3.61 3.11 -2.58
C MET A 30 3.24 4.34 -3.42
N GLY A 31 4.05 4.61 -4.44
CA GLY A 31 3.87 5.75 -5.34
C GLY A 31 3.78 7.07 -4.56
N ARG A 32 2.66 7.77 -4.74
CA ARG A 32 2.41 9.11 -4.16
C ARG A 32 1.48 9.09 -2.94
N CYS A 33 1.25 7.93 -2.33
CA CYS A 33 0.30 7.82 -1.22
C CYS A 33 0.79 8.59 0.01
N VAL A 34 2.05 8.39 0.42
CA VAL A 34 2.68 9.10 1.54
C VAL A 34 3.37 10.37 1.04
N TYR A 35 4.44 10.23 0.27
CA TYR A 35 5.21 11.36 -0.26
C TYR A 35 4.51 11.98 -1.47
N THR A 36 4.43 13.31 -1.56
CA THR A 36 3.64 14.07 -2.57
C THR A 36 2.12 13.81 -2.50
N GLY A 37 1.68 13.17 -1.41
CA GLY A 37 0.28 12.86 -1.10
C GLY A 37 -0.09 13.41 0.26
N ILE A 38 -0.10 12.55 1.29
CA ILE A 38 -0.42 12.98 2.67
C ILE A 38 0.67 13.91 3.23
N TYR A 39 1.94 13.69 2.86
CA TYR A 39 3.11 14.42 3.35
C TYR A 39 3.86 15.11 2.20
N GLU A 40 3.94 16.44 2.26
CA GLU A 40 4.58 17.31 1.27
C GLU A 40 4.99 18.67 1.90
N PRO A 41 6.16 18.74 2.59
CA PRO A 41 6.56 19.93 3.37
C PRO A 41 6.63 21.27 2.64
N GLY A 42 6.78 21.26 1.31
CA GLY A 42 6.81 22.48 0.49
C GLY A 42 5.44 22.89 -0.09
N HIS A 43 4.39 22.11 0.14
CA HIS A 43 3.08 22.38 -0.45
C HIS A 43 2.42 23.60 0.24
N PRO A 44 1.71 24.49 -0.50
CA PRO A 44 1.07 25.67 0.09
C PRO A 44 0.06 25.35 1.21
N SER A 45 -0.55 24.17 1.17
CA SER A 45 -1.49 23.69 2.19
C SER A 45 -0.83 22.90 3.33
N ALA A 46 0.49 22.71 3.32
CA ALA A 46 1.18 21.94 4.33
C ALA A 46 1.16 22.64 5.70
N ASP A 47 1.08 21.86 6.77
CA ASP A 47 1.27 22.34 8.13
C ASP A 47 2.76 22.34 8.55
N ALA A 48 3.01 22.71 9.80
CA ALA A 48 4.38 22.76 10.37
C ALA A 48 5.09 21.39 10.42
N HIS A 49 4.34 20.30 10.30
CA HIS A 49 4.86 18.93 10.24
C HIS A 49 4.96 18.42 8.80
N GLY A 50 4.62 19.23 7.80
CA GLY A 50 4.64 18.87 6.39
C GLY A 50 3.43 18.06 5.92
N PHE A 51 2.36 17.96 6.71
CA PHE A 51 1.14 17.28 6.31
C PHE A 51 0.20 18.22 5.57
N ARG A 52 -0.38 17.73 4.47
CA ARG A 52 -1.31 18.49 3.63
C ARG A 52 -2.67 18.65 4.30
N ARG A 53 -3.04 19.90 4.65
CA ARG A 53 -4.30 20.21 5.34
C ARG A 53 -5.53 19.97 4.48
N ASP A 54 -5.44 20.20 3.18
CA ASP A 54 -6.48 19.91 2.20
C ASP A 54 -6.79 18.40 2.15
N VAL A 55 -5.75 17.56 2.13
CA VAL A 55 -5.89 16.11 2.21
C VAL A 55 -6.49 15.69 3.57
N ALA A 56 -6.04 16.29 4.66
CA ALA A 56 -6.58 16.02 5.99
C ALA A 56 -8.09 16.34 6.10
N THR A 57 -8.55 17.43 5.48
CA THR A 57 -9.98 17.79 5.43
C THR A 57 -10.79 16.72 4.69
N LEU A 58 -10.34 16.28 3.52
CA LEU A 58 -11.01 15.24 2.74
C LEU A 58 -11.07 13.90 3.49
N VAL A 59 -9.98 13.53 4.19
CA VAL A 59 -9.95 12.29 4.99
C VAL A 59 -10.93 12.38 6.17
N ARG A 60 -11.06 13.55 6.81
CA ARG A 60 -12.03 13.77 7.89
C ARG A 60 -13.47 13.68 7.39
N GLU A 61 -13.75 14.23 6.20
CA GLU A 61 -15.07 14.13 5.56
C GLU A 61 -15.43 12.67 5.22
N LEU A 62 -14.48 11.92 4.67
CA LEU A 62 -14.66 10.49 4.37
C LEU A 62 -14.90 9.65 5.65
N GLY A 63 -14.29 10.06 6.76
CA GLY A 63 -14.48 9.45 8.07
C GLY A 63 -14.07 7.97 8.17
N PRO A 64 -12.89 7.55 7.66
CA PRO A 64 -12.46 6.17 7.81
C PRO A 64 -12.31 5.81 9.29
N THR A 65 -12.80 4.65 9.66
CA THR A 65 -12.89 4.22 11.07
C THR A 65 -11.64 3.48 11.55
N LEU A 66 -10.80 3.07 10.61
CA LEU A 66 -9.55 2.36 10.82
C LEU A 66 -8.61 2.67 9.66
N LEU A 67 -7.32 2.87 9.94
CA LEU A 67 -6.28 2.97 8.92
C LEU A 67 -5.26 1.85 9.12
N ARG A 68 -5.05 1.03 8.08
CA ARG A 68 -3.95 0.06 8.04
C ARG A 68 -2.68 0.78 7.57
N TYR A 69 -1.57 0.60 8.28
CA TYR A 69 -0.25 1.18 7.98
C TYR A 69 0.85 0.45 8.78
N PRO A 70 2.13 0.42 8.33
CA PRO A 70 2.60 0.57 6.95
C PRO A 70 2.43 -0.80 6.28
N GLY A 71 1.42 -0.95 5.41
CA GLY A 71 1.00 -2.28 4.96
C GLY A 71 1.41 -2.62 3.54
N GLY A 72 0.75 -3.65 3.00
CA GLY A 72 0.93 -4.10 1.63
C GLY A 72 2.25 -4.82 1.40
N ASN A 73 2.74 -4.78 0.17
CA ASN A 73 3.99 -5.43 -0.19
C ASN A 73 5.20 -4.73 0.44
N PHE A 74 5.08 -3.43 0.71
CA PHE A 74 6.11 -2.61 1.33
C PHE A 74 6.61 -3.19 2.66
N VAL A 75 5.69 -3.68 3.51
CA VAL A 75 6.06 -4.18 4.84
C VAL A 75 6.97 -5.41 4.81
N SER A 76 6.96 -6.16 3.71
CA SER A 76 7.73 -7.41 3.57
C SER A 76 9.24 -7.23 3.66
N ASN A 77 9.75 -6.03 3.40
CA ASN A 77 11.18 -5.71 3.48
C ASN A 77 11.44 -4.40 4.25
N TYR A 78 10.47 -3.94 5.03
CA TYR A 78 10.56 -2.70 5.79
C TYR A 78 11.16 -2.96 7.18
N ARG A 79 12.19 -2.20 7.54
CA ARG A 79 12.76 -2.17 8.90
C ARG A 79 12.24 -0.95 9.63
N TRP A 80 11.34 -1.14 10.59
CA TRP A 80 10.69 -0.04 11.31
C TRP A 80 11.70 0.79 12.12
N GLU A 81 12.81 0.18 12.54
CA GLU A 81 13.85 0.85 13.33
C GLU A 81 14.48 2.02 12.57
N THR A 82 14.58 1.94 11.24
CA THR A 82 15.17 3.01 10.42
C THR A 82 14.29 4.27 10.41
N ALA A 83 12.97 4.12 10.56
CA ALA A 83 12.06 5.26 10.62
C ALA A 83 11.95 5.89 12.02
N SER A 84 12.33 5.17 13.07
CA SER A 84 12.28 5.66 14.45
C SER A 84 13.36 6.68 14.82
N GLY A 85 14.31 6.96 13.92
CA GLY A 85 15.42 7.89 14.16
C GLY A 85 16.54 7.34 15.07
N ARG A 86 16.42 6.12 15.60
CA ARG A 86 17.48 5.45 16.39
C ARG A 86 18.67 4.94 15.56
N SER A 87 18.57 5.02 14.24
CA SER A 87 19.65 4.63 13.31
C SER A 87 20.58 5.81 13.04
N THR A 88 21.87 5.63 13.30
CA THR A 88 22.94 6.61 13.02
C THR A 88 23.13 6.94 11.53
N SER A 89 22.49 6.19 10.61
CA SER A 89 22.56 6.38 9.16
C SER A 89 21.39 7.19 8.57
N GLY A 90 20.49 7.73 9.40
CA GLY A 90 19.30 8.48 8.97
C GLY A 90 18.18 7.58 8.42
N PRO A 91 16.96 8.12 8.19
CA PRO A 91 15.83 7.33 7.72
C PRO A 91 16.01 6.93 6.25
N ARG A 92 16.25 5.64 6.00
CA ARG A 92 16.30 5.06 4.66
C ARG A 92 15.05 4.21 4.42
N VAL A 93 14.13 4.74 3.62
CA VAL A 93 12.99 4.00 3.05
C VAL A 93 13.43 3.42 1.71
N SER A 94 13.76 2.13 1.68
CA SER A 94 14.15 1.43 0.45
C SER A 94 13.00 0.56 -0.06
N THR A 95 12.46 0.90 -1.23
CA THR A 95 11.41 0.13 -1.92
C THR A 95 11.99 -0.89 -2.90
N THR A 96 13.32 -0.95 -3.05
CA THR A 96 13.94 -1.92 -3.96
C THR A 96 13.84 -3.31 -3.35
N ARG A 97 12.94 -4.14 -3.91
CA ARG A 97 12.99 -5.59 -3.77
C ARG A 97 14.43 -5.98 -4.02
N GLY A 98 15.13 -6.47 -3.00
CA GLY A 98 16.48 -6.96 -3.16
C GLY A 98 16.47 -7.99 -4.27
N ALA A 99 16.90 -7.58 -5.47
CA ALA A 99 17.41 -8.49 -6.45
C ALA A 99 18.66 -9.07 -5.80
N ARG A 100 18.49 -10.10 -4.97
CA ARG A 100 19.53 -11.10 -4.84
C ARG A 100 19.69 -11.63 -6.25
N SER A 101 20.65 -11.10 -6.98
CA SER A 101 21.16 -11.70 -8.19
C SER A 101 21.48 -13.15 -7.81
N ARG A 102 20.59 -14.08 -8.18
CA ARG A 102 20.96 -15.49 -8.22
C ARG A 102 22.18 -15.54 -9.13
N PRO A 103 23.34 -16.06 -8.69
CA PRO A 103 24.40 -16.35 -9.64
C PRO A 103 23.79 -17.32 -10.65
N THR A 104 23.65 -16.87 -11.89
CA THR A 104 23.27 -17.73 -13.00
C THR A 104 24.38 -18.77 -13.11
N ARG A 105 24.11 -19.98 -12.61
CA ARG A 105 24.96 -21.14 -12.88
C ARG A 105 24.83 -21.38 -14.38
N SER A 106 25.80 -20.89 -15.15
CA SER A 106 25.95 -21.17 -16.57
C SER A 106 26.11 -22.68 -16.73
N ALA A 107 25.04 -23.35 -17.14
CA ALA A 107 25.11 -24.72 -17.62
C ALA A 107 25.79 -24.70 -18.99
N PRO A 108 26.84 -25.51 -19.23
CA PRO A 108 27.44 -25.60 -20.56
C PRO A 108 26.44 -26.26 -21.52
N MET A 109 26.18 -25.62 -22.66
CA MET A 109 25.42 -26.20 -23.76
C MET A 109 26.20 -27.40 -24.32
N SER A 110 25.71 -28.62 -24.10
CA SER A 110 26.16 -29.79 -24.84
C SER A 110 25.59 -29.71 -26.25
N SER A 111 26.44 -29.46 -27.24
CA SER A 111 26.12 -29.63 -28.66
C SER A 111 26.05 -31.12 -28.99
N SER A 112 24.83 -31.64 -29.23
CA SER A 112 24.64 -32.93 -29.89
C SER A 112 24.95 -32.77 -31.39
N PRO A 113 25.75 -33.65 -32.03
CA PRO A 113 25.93 -33.64 -33.46
C PRO A 113 24.73 -34.29 -34.16
N GLY A 114 24.32 -33.68 -35.27
CA GLY A 114 23.21 -34.13 -36.11
C GLY A 114 23.50 -35.45 -36.83
N ALA A 115 22.43 -36.22 -37.00
CA ALA A 115 22.37 -37.39 -37.86
C ALA A 115 22.35 -36.94 -39.33
N SER A 116 23.28 -37.45 -40.13
CA SER A 116 23.24 -37.49 -41.59
C SER A 116 24.32 -38.47 -42.07
N GLY A 117 23.94 -39.58 -42.68
CA GLY A 117 24.84 -40.59 -43.28
C GLY A 117 24.58 -42.00 -42.81
#